data_AF-A0A1G6TXV6-F1
#
_entry.id   AF-A0A1G6TXV6-F1
#
_cell.length_a   1.000
_cell.length_b   1.000
_cell.length_c   1.000
_cell.angle_alpha   90.00
_cell.angle_beta   90.00
_cell.angle_gamma   90.00
#
_symmetry.space_group_name_H-M   'P 1'
#
loop_
_entity.id
_entity.type
_entity.pdbx_description
1 polymer ?
#
loop_
_entity_poly.entity_id
_entity_poly.type
_entity_poly.pdbx_seq_one_letter_code
_entity_poly.pdbx_strand_id
1 'polypeptide(L)'
;MTLLAAARSAGRARIGPERAASNEGASLFWLLAAYPLWWALGLGVLAIPFVAAVAAVKLVRRRSIAVPPAFGWWLLFLLAVTLSLANLGVDPPGTIPETWFSSLPGATFRFGFYCCCTLIALWAYNLLVEGRLRRERLIRLLAWLFVVTVAGGLLGTFAGSFEYTSPVEALLPKAVAKDGFVQSLVHPAAAQTMDFLGYETPRPAAPWGYTNTWGNNFAITAVWLVVAAFCIPAAAKWRVGAVALLVVSLVPAVYSMNRGLWLGLAAIAVFTALRLLISGRPGAMLALGGAGCAAILLVVLTPLGTVVQARMDNGHSDEGRAFSSERATELVVEHSPVIGFGSTRKTLGSGESIAVGPTPECPRCGGRTLGGNGQLWQVMFAHGIAGTVAYLGFALAVLWRFRRDHTAIGIAGSAVVGFSLLSMFYYNALVTPLLLTLLSYVLLAANNTVHARGAVDSPSPEPGNLGPETENR
;
A
#
# COMPACT_ATOMS: atom_id res chain seq x y z
N MET A 1 42.06 -45.30 19.07
CA MET A 1 41.17 -44.24 19.55
C MET A 1 40.62 -43.50 18.34
N THR A 2 39.38 -43.80 18.02
CA THR A 2 38.80 -43.75 16.68
C THR A 2 38.15 -42.40 16.34
N LEU A 3 38.20 -42.06 15.05
CA LEU A 3 37.52 -40.97 14.33
C LEU A 3 36.01 -40.77 14.64
N LEU A 4 35.40 -41.66 15.43
CA LEU A 4 34.03 -41.58 15.93
C LEU A 4 33.81 -40.56 17.04
N ALA A 5 34.87 -40.12 17.75
CA ALA A 5 34.74 -39.08 18.78
C ALA A 5 34.61 -37.67 18.18
N ALA A 6 35.27 -37.40 17.04
CA ALA A 6 35.18 -36.13 16.32
C ALA A 6 33.84 -35.96 15.57
N ALA A 7 33.21 -37.07 15.17
CA ALA A 7 31.88 -37.04 14.54
C ALA A 7 30.74 -36.78 15.55
N ARG A 8 30.95 -37.08 16.85
CA ARG A 8 29.96 -36.81 17.91
C ARG A 8 30.01 -35.37 18.46
N SER A 9 31.10 -34.64 18.27
CA SER A 9 31.18 -33.21 18.59
C SER A 9 30.69 -32.32 17.45
N ALA A 10 30.78 -32.77 16.19
CA ALA A 10 30.25 -32.06 15.03
C ALA A 10 28.71 -32.11 14.90
N GLY A 11 28.05 -33.06 15.58
CA GLY A 11 26.58 -33.20 15.56
C GLY A 11 25.82 -32.44 16.64
N ARG A 12 26.51 -31.77 17.58
CA ARG A 12 25.88 -31.07 18.72
C ARG A 12 26.04 -29.55 18.71
N ALA A 13 26.71 -28.98 17.70
CA ALA A 13 26.83 -27.54 17.53
C ALA A 13 26.23 -27.10 16.19
N ARG A 14 25.00 -26.55 16.25
CA ARG A 14 24.29 -25.66 15.28
C ARG A 14 22.80 -25.97 15.11
N ILE A 15 22.10 -26.39 16.15
CA ILE A 15 20.70 -25.94 16.31
C ILE A 15 20.77 -24.64 17.12
N GLY A 16 21.27 -23.59 16.47
CA GLY A 16 21.41 -22.28 17.11
C GLY A 16 20.05 -21.60 17.33
N PRO A 17 19.98 -20.62 18.24
CA PRO A 17 18.84 -19.72 18.40
C PRO A 17 18.41 -19.01 17.09
N GLU A 18 19.24 -19.06 16.04
CA GLU A 18 18.94 -18.56 14.69
C GLU A 18 17.72 -19.22 14.02
N ARG A 19 17.47 -20.52 14.23
CA ARG A 19 16.27 -21.18 13.65
C ARG A 19 14.99 -20.77 14.37
N ALA A 20 15.07 -20.60 15.70
CA ALA A 20 13.96 -20.14 16.53
C ALA A 20 13.61 -18.66 16.27
N ALA A 21 14.61 -17.81 16.06
CA ALA A 21 14.42 -16.42 15.62
C ALA A 21 13.81 -16.32 14.21
N SER A 22 14.04 -17.30 13.33
CA SER A 22 13.53 -17.31 11.95
C SER A 22 12.01 -17.56 11.82
N ASN A 23 11.38 -18.14 12.85
CA ASN A 23 9.96 -18.53 12.81
C ASN A 23 9.01 -17.43 13.30
N GLU A 24 9.48 -16.43 14.04
CA GLU A 24 8.55 -15.42 14.58
C GLU A 24 7.92 -14.59 13.46
N GLY A 25 8.71 -14.21 12.44
CA GLY A 25 8.20 -13.51 11.26
C GLY A 25 7.40 -14.38 10.28
N ALA A 26 7.13 -15.65 10.59
CA ALA A 26 6.46 -16.57 9.66
C ALA A 26 5.06 -16.09 9.27
N SER A 27 4.28 -15.55 10.21
CA SER A 27 2.93 -15.06 9.89
C SER A 27 2.95 -13.88 8.91
N LEU A 28 3.92 -12.96 9.05
CA LEU A 28 4.11 -11.87 8.08
C LEU A 28 4.57 -12.42 6.72
N PHE A 29 5.47 -13.40 6.73
CA PHE A 29 5.88 -14.07 5.50
C PHE A 29 4.68 -14.71 4.79
N TRP A 30 3.84 -15.48 5.49
CA TRP A 30 2.67 -16.14 4.91
C TRP A 30 1.59 -15.15 4.45
N LEU A 31 1.42 -14.03 5.15
CA LEU A 31 0.51 -12.96 4.70
C LEU A 31 0.87 -12.46 3.29
N LEU A 32 2.16 -12.20 3.06
CA LEU A 32 2.64 -11.60 1.80
C LEU A 32 2.92 -12.67 0.73
N ALA A 33 3.62 -13.75 1.09
CA ALA A 33 4.04 -14.78 0.14
C ALA A 33 2.84 -15.60 -0.39
N ALA A 34 1.91 -15.96 0.49
CA ALA A 34 0.73 -16.75 0.11
C ALA A 34 -0.49 -15.90 -0.22
N TYR A 35 -0.31 -14.60 -0.54
CA TYR A 35 -1.42 -13.74 -0.96
C TYR A 35 -2.27 -14.31 -2.12
N PRO A 36 -1.70 -14.96 -3.16
CA PRO A 36 -2.51 -15.62 -4.18
C PRO A 36 -3.44 -16.70 -3.62
N LEU A 37 -3.00 -17.44 -2.60
CA LEU A 37 -3.81 -18.44 -1.94
C LEU A 37 -4.89 -17.79 -1.08
N TRP A 38 -4.56 -16.74 -0.32
CA TRP A 38 -5.56 -16.00 0.45
C TRP A 38 -6.65 -15.43 -0.46
N TRP A 39 -6.27 -14.83 -1.59
CA TRP A 39 -7.23 -14.37 -2.60
C TRP A 39 -8.07 -15.54 -3.12
N ALA A 40 -7.46 -16.66 -3.48
CA ALA A 40 -8.19 -17.79 -4.04
C ALA A 40 -9.19 -18.43 -3.06
N LEU A 41 -8.87 -18.38 -1.77
CA LEU A 41 -9.75 -18.86 -0.71
C LEU A 41 -10.91 -17.90 -0.38
N GLY A 42 -10.95 -16.68 -0.94
CA GLY A 42 -11.88 -15.63 -0.52
C GLY A 42 -11.46 -14.93 0.78
N LEU A 43 -10.19 -15.03 1.14
CA LEU A 43 -9.59 -14.46 2.35
C LEU A 43 -8.66 -13.26 2.07
N GLY A 44 -8.67 -12.70 0.86
CA GLY A 44 -7.70 -11.69 0.41
C GLY A 44 -7.39 -10.61 1.46
N VAL A 45 -8.34 -9.75 1.78
CA VAL A 45 -8.19 -8.75 2.86
C VAL A 45 -8.45 -9.33 4.26
N LEU A 46 -9.24 -10.41 4.35
CA LEU A 46 -9.61 -11.03 5.62
C LEU A 46 -8.46 -11.77 6.32
N ALA A 47 -7.39 -12.10 5.60
CA ALA A 47 -6.15 -12.65 6.17
C ALA A 47 -5.45 -11.66 7.12
N ILE A 48 -5.63 -10.35 6.91
CA ILE A 48 -4.95 -9.28 7.65
C ILE A 48 -5.35 -9.28 9.13
N PRO A 49 -6.64 -9.30 9.52
CA PRO A 49 -7.06 -9.44 10.91
C PRO A 49 -6.43 -10.62 11.67
N PHE A 50 -6.32 -11.80 11.04
CA PHE A 50 -5.69 -12.97 11.68
C PHE A 50 -4.22 -12.72 12.01
N VAL A 51 -3.49 -12.12 11.07
CA VAL A 51 -2.06 -11.80 11.27
C VAL A 51 -1.89 -10.64 12.24
N ALA A 52 -2.80 -9.67 12.25
CA ALA A 52 -2.83 -8.60 13.23
C ALA A 52 -3.07 -9.14 14.66
N ALA A 53 -3.91 -10.17 14.83
CA ALA A 53 -4.12 -10.81 16.12
C ALA A 53 -2.82 -11.48 16.62
N VAL A 54 -2.10 -12.18 15.74
CA VAL A 54 -0.77 -12.74 16.06
C VAL A 54 0.20 -11.62 16.43
N ALA A 55 0.25 -10.55 15.65
CA ALA A 55 1.09 -9.39 15.91
C ALA A 55 0.79 -8.77 17.29
N ALA A 56 -0.48 -8.62 17.66
CA ALA A 56 -0.90 -8.11 18.96
C ALA A 56 -0.41 -8.99 20.12
N VAL A 57 -0.64 -10.31 20.05
CA VAL A 57 -0.18 -11.26 21.08
C VAL A 57 1.35 -11.23 21.22
N LYS A 58 2.08 -11.15 20.10
CA LYS A 58 3.54 -11.07 20.10
C LYS A 58 4.06 -9.74 20.63
N LEU A 59 3.37 -8.63 20.37
CA LEU A 59 3.72 -7.31 20.89
C LEU A 59 3.48 -7.22 22.40
N VAL A 60 2.33 -7.68 22.90
CA VAL A 60 2.00 -7.64 24.34
C VAL A 60 2.97 -8.48 25.19
N ARG A 61 3.53 -9.55 24.61
CA ARG A 61 4.52 -10.40 25.29
C ARG A 61 5.94 -9.82 25.31
N ARG A 62 6.19 -8.67 24.67
CA ARG A 62 7.51 -8.01 24.68
C ARG A 62 7.64 -7.12 25.91
N ARG A 63 8.83 -7.13 26.52
CA ARG A 63 9.14 -6.25 27.67
C ARG A 63 9.20 -4.78 27.27
N SER A 64 9.65 -4.50 26.05
CA SER A 64 9.67 -3.17 25.46
C SER A 64 9.25 -3.25 24.00
N ILE A 65 8.44 -2.28 23.56
CA ILE A 65 7.99 -2.17 22.18
C ILE A 65 8.71 -0.96 21.58
N ALA A 66 9.58 -1.21 20.60
CA ALA A 66 10.20 -0.14 19.84
C ALA A 66 9.15 0.52 18.95
N VAL A 67 9.10 1.86 18.99
CA VAL A 67 8.17 2.66 18.18
C VAL A 67 8.97 3.41 17.11
N PRO A 68 8.55 3.36 15.83
CA PRO A 68 9.27 4.06 14.77
C PRO A 68 9.11 5.59 14.88
N PRO A 69 10.07 6.39 14.37
CA PRO A 69 9.98 7.86 14.40
C PRO A 69 8.72 8.39 13.71
N ALA A 70 8.19 9.53 14.17
CA ALA A 70 6.97 10.18 13.68
C ALA A 70 5.65 9.42 13.94
N PHE A 71 5.69 8.27 14.61
CA PHE A 71 4.49 7.48 14.93
C PHE A 71 3.47 8.20 15.83
N GLY A 72 3.89 9.23 16.59
CA GLY A 72 2.98 10.06 17.37
C GLY A 72 1.86 10.71 16.53
N TRP A 73 2.18 11.15 15.31
CA TRP A 73 1.17 11.68 14.37
C TRP A 73 0.16 10.60 13.93
N TRP A 74 0.63 9.36 13.76
CA TRP A 74 -0.25 8.23 13.46
C TRP A 74 -1.17 7.91 14.64
N LEU A 75 -0.68 8.00 15.87
CA LEU A 75 -1.50 7.83 17.07
C LEU A 75 -2.55 8.94 17.22
N LEU A 76 -2.19 10.19 16.92
CA LEU A 76 -3.15 11.30 16.86
C LEU A 76 -4.23 11.05 15.81
N PHE A 77 -3.86 10.48 14.65
CA PHE A 77 -4.82 10.08 13.64
C PHE A 77 -5.77 8.99 14.15
N LEU A 78 -5.24 7.92 14.77
CA LEU A 78 -6.09 6.86 15.36
C LEU A 78 -6.99 7.39 16.48
N LEU A 79 -6.52 8.36 17.28
CA LEU A 79 -7.34 9.05 18.27
C LEU A 79 -8.49 9.81 17.59
N ALA A 80 -8.21 10.58 16.53
CA ALA A 80 -9.24 11.28 15.77
C ALA A 80 -10.26 10.31 15.15
N VAL A 81 -9.82 9.17 14.60
CA VAL A 81 -10.70 8.11 14.12
C VAL A 81 -11.61 7.61 15.25
N THR A 82 -11.06 7.36 16.43
CA THR A 82 -11.81 6.87 17.60
C THR A 82 -12.85 7.90 18.06
N LEU A 83 -12.45 9.17 18.19
CA LEU A 83 -13.35 10.25 18.61
C LEU A 83 -14.47 10.50 17.60
N SER A 84 -14.19 10.35 16.31
CA SER A 84 -15.21 10.53 15.26
C SER A 84 -16.36 9.52 15.33
N LEU A 85 -16.17 8.36 16.00
CA LEU A 85 -17.23 7.36 16.17
C LEU A 85 -18.42 7.90 16.99
N ALA A 86 -18.20 8.94 17.81
CA ALA A 86 -19.26 9.63 18.53
C ALA A 86 -20.29 10.28 17.58
N ASN A 87 -19.88 10.63 16.35
CA ASN A 87 -20.73 11.29 15.36
C ASN A 87 -21.40 10.35 14.36
N LEU A 88 -21.30 9.03 14.54
CA LEU A 88 -21.90 8.07 13.60
C LEU A 88 -23.42 8.18 13.46
N GLY A 89 -24.11 8.72 14.47
CA GLY A 89 -25.56 8.94 14.44
C GLY A 89 -25.95 10.34 13.96
N VAL A 90 -24.99 11.17 13.54
CA VAL A 90 -25.25 12.49 12.96
C VAL A 90 -25.49 12.35 11.47
N ASP A 91 -26.61 12.91 11.01
CA ASP A 91 -27.01 12.95 9.60
C ASP A 91 -26.72 14.34 9.01
N PRO A 92 -25.71 14.47 8.13
CA PRO A 92 -25.46 15.72 7.42
C PRO A 92 -26.63 16.12 6.51
N PRO A 93 -26.92 17.42 6.32
CA PRO A 93 -27.98 17.85 5.41
C PRO A 93 -27.80 17.38 3.97
N GLY A 94 -28.88 16.90 3.35
CA GLY A 94 -28.87 16.40 1.98
C GLY A 94 -28.24 15.01 1.83
N THR A 95 -28.12 14.24 2.92
CA THR A 95 -27.68 12.84 2.88
C THR A 95 -28.81 11.89 3.25
N ILE A 96 -28.69 10.63 2.85
CA ILE A 96 -29.62 9.57 3.24
C ILE A 96 -29.45 9.37 4.75
N PRO A 97 -30.52 9.53 5.55
CA PRO A 97 -30.45 9.34 6.99
C PRO A 97 -30.01 7.92 7.34
N GLU A 98 -29.00 7.79 8.20
CA GLU A 98 -28.48 6.51 8.65
C GLU A 98 -28.51 6.46 10.18
N THR A 99 -29.08 5.40 10.73
CA THR A 99 -28.95 5.14 12.16
C THR A 99 -27.50 4.87 12.54
N TRP A 100 -27.18 5.07 13.82
CA TRP A 100 -25.87 4.71 14.37
C TRP A 100 -25.53 3.23 14.07
N PHE A 101 -26.50 2.33 14.24
CA PHE A 101 -26.33 0.89 13.99
C PHE A 101 -26.12 0.54 12.51
N SER A 102 -26.77 1.24 11.58
CA SER A 102 -26.56 1.01 10.14
C SER A 102 -25.21 1.52 9.65
N SER A 103 -24.67 2.56 10.28
CA SER A 103 -23.33 3.10 9.98
C SER A 103 -22.19 2.25 10.57
N LEU A 104 -22.48 1.48 11.61
CA LEU A 104 -21.49 0.77 12.41
C LEU A 104 -20.62 -0.21 11.61
N PRO A 105 -21.16 -1.08 10.71
CA PRO A 105 -20.32 -2.05 10.00
C PRO A 105 -19.21 -1.40 9.18
N GLY A 106 -19.53 -0.33 8.43
CA GLY A 106 -18.55 0.41 7.64
C GLY A 106 -17.53 1.16 8.50
N ALA A 107 -17.96 1.70 9.65
CA ALA A 107 -17.08 2.38 10.59
C ALA A 107 -16.12 1.40 11.29
N THR A 108 -16.64 0.28 11.80
CA THR A 108 -15.88 -0.78 12.44
C THR A 108 -14.91 -1.44 11.46
N PHE A 109 -15.32 -1.67 10.21
CA PHE A 109 -14.40 -2.14 9.18
C PHE A 109 -13.20 -1.19 9.03
N ARG A 110 -13.45 0.11 8.85
CA ARG A 110 -12.37 1.08 8.67
C ARG A 110 -11.46 1.17 9.89
N PHE A 111 -12.05 1.38 11.07
CA PHE A 111 -11.31 1.45 12.34
C PHE A 111 -10.49 0.18 12.59
N GLY A 112 -11.14 -0.99 12.48
CA GLY A 112 -10.51 -2.29 12.67
C GLY A 112 -9.31 -2.50 11.74
N PHE A 113 -9.44 -2.13 10.46
CA PHE A 113 -8.32 -2.26 9.52
C PHE A 113 -7.21 -1.21 9.71
N TYR A 114 -7.52 -0.01 10.20
CA TYR A 114 -6.47 0.92 10.67
C TYR A 114 -5.68 0.31 11.83
N CYS A 115 -6.37 -0.28 12.82
CA CYS A 115 -5.72 -0.99 13.93
C CYS A 115 -4.89 -2.20 13.43
N CYS A 116 -5.44 -3.01 12.53
CA CYS A 116 -4.74 -4.18 11.99
C CYS A 116 -3.45 -3.80 11.27
N CYS A 117 -3.51 -2.82 10.37
CA CYS A 117 -2.33 -2.32 9.66
C CYS A 117 -1.29 -1.74 10.63
N THR A 118 -1.75 -1.04 11.67
CA THR A 118 -0.88 -0.48 12.73
C THR A 118 -0.14 -1.57 13.50
N LEU A 119 -0.86 -2.59 13.95
CA LEU A 119 -0.30 -3.71 14.71
C LEU A 119 0.73 -4.49 13.88
N ILE A 120 0.42 -4.77 12.62
CA ILE A 120 1.34 -5.48 11.72
C ILE A 120 2.58 -4.63 11.45
N ALA A 121 2.44 -3.33 11.19
CA ALA A 121 3.57 -2.44 10.95
C ALA A 121 4.47 -2.33 12.19
N LEU A 122 3.89 -2.10 13.38
CA LEU A 122 4.64 -2.01 14.63
C LEU A 122 5.37 -3.32 14.95
N TRP A 123 4.71 -4.46 14.73
CA TRP A 123 5.33 -5.76 14.90
C TRP A 123 6.47 -6.00 13.89
N ALA A 124 6.26 -5.68 12.62
CA ALA A 124 7.29 -5.78 11.58
C ALA A 124 8.52 -4.91 11.92
N TYR A 125 8.31 -3.68 12.41
CA TYR A 125 9.39 -2.80 12.86
C TYR A 125 10.22 -3.43 13.98
N ASN A 126 9.55 -3.98 15.00
CA ASN A 126 10.24 -4.65 16.11
C ASN A 126 11.02 -5.88 15.65
N LEU A 127 10.48 -6.67 14.72
CA LEU A 127 11.21 -7.79 14.13
C LEU A 127 12.48 -7.33 13.37
N LEU A 128 12.42 -6.20 12.67
CA LEU A 128 13.55 -5.64 11.92
C LEU A 128 14.65 -5.12 12.86
N VAL A 129 14.28 -4.32 13.87
CA VAL A 129 15.24 -3.67 14.80
C VAL A 129 15.93 -4.69 15.72
N GLU A 130 15.25 -5.80 16.04
CA GLU A 130 15.83 -6.91 16.81
C GLU A 130 16.60 -7.91 15.95
N GLY A 131 16.67 -7.72 14.63
CA GLY A 131 17.36 -8.64 13.72
C GLY A 131 16.66 -9.99 13.51
N ARG A 132 15.41 -10.16 13.98
CA ARG A 132 14.60 -11.37 13.76
C ARG A 132 14.05 -11.47 12.34
N LEU A 133 13.89 -10.32 11.66
CA LEU A 133 13.55 -10.23 10.24
C LEU A 133 14.64 -9.43 9.51
N ARG A 134 15.17 -9.99 8.43
CA ARG A 134 16.11 -9.28 7.55
C ARG A 134 15.37 -8.32 6.64
N ARG A 135 15.88 -7.08 6.48
CA ARG A 135 15.30 -6.05 5.60
C ARG A 135 15.15 -6.54 4.17
N GLU A 136 16.17 -7.22 3.66
CA GLU A 136 16.23 -7.79 2.31
C GLU A 136 15.11 -8.82 2.10
N ARG A 137 14.73 -9.55 3.15
CA ARG A 137 13.64 -10.52 3.09
C ARG A 137 12.29 -9.83 2.90
N LEU A 138 12.04 -8.77 3.66
CA LEU A 138 10.80 -8.00 3.52
C LEU A 138 10.74 -7.28 2.16
N ILE A 139 11.86 -6.71 1.69
CA ILE A 139 11.94 -6.10 0.35
C ILE A 139 11.63 -7.13 -0.75
N ARG A 140 12.18 -8.35 -0.65
CA ARG A 140 11.87 -9.44 -1.60
C ARG A 140 10.42 -9.90 -1.53
N LEU A 141 9.77 -9.85 -0.36
CA LEU A 141 8.34 -10.13 -0.23
C LEU A 141 7.47 -9.05 -0.89
N LEU A 142 7.83 -7.78 -0.73
CA LEU A 142 7.14 -6.68 -1.42
C LEU A 142 7.35 -6.75 -2.95
N ALA A 143 8.56 -7.12 -3.39
CA ALA A 143 8.86 -7.39 -4.79
C ALA A 143 8.08 -8.60 -5.34
N TRP A 144 7.93 -9.66 -4.55
CA TRP A 144 7.10 -10.82 -4.89
C TRP A 144 5.63 -10.41 -5.11
N LEU A 145 5.10 -9.52 -4.27
CA LEU A 145 3.74 -9.00 -4.47
C LEU A 145 3.57 -8.23 -5.78
N PHE A 146 4.63 -7.65 -6.35
CA PHE A 146 4.57 -7.09 -7.70
C PHE A 146 4.35 -8.20 -8.74
N VAL A 147 5.06 -9.33 -8.63
CA VAL A 147 4.84 -10.51 -9.50
C VAL A 147 3.38 -10.95 -9.43
N VAL A 148 2.85 -11.07 -8.22
CA VAL A 148 1.45 -11.44 -7.97
C VAL A 148 0.49 -10.42 -8.58
N THR A 149 0.76 -9.12 -8.42
CA THR A 149 -0.06 -8.03 -8.95
C THR A 149 -0.08 -8.05 -10.49
N VAL A 150 1.07 -8.29 -11.13
CA VAL A 150 1.17 -8.40 -12.58
C VAL A 150 0.47 -9.65 -13.08
N ALA A 151 0.64 -10.80 -12.42
CA ALA A 151 -0.05 -12.04 -12.78
C ALA A 151 -1.58 -11.89 -12.70
N GLY A 152 -2.10 -11.33 -11.61
CA GLY A 152 -3.53 -11.02 -11.47
C GLY A 152 -4.00 -9.94 -12.46
N GLY A 153 -3.12 -8.99 -12.79
CA GLY A 153 -3.36 -7.99 -13.83
C GLY A 153 -3.55 -8.60 -15.22
N LEU A 154 -2.66 -9.51 -15.60
CA LEU A 154 -2.75 -10.26 -16.86
C LEU A 154 -3.99 -11.15 -16.90
N LEU A 155 -4.30 -11.82 -15.79
CA LEU A 155 -5.54 -12.60 -15.66
C LEU A 155 -6.76 -11.71 -15.90
N GLY A 156 -6.85 -10.54 -15.27
CA GLY A 156 -7.95 -9.60 -15.50
C GLY A 156 -7.98 -8.98 -16.90
N THR A 157 -6.84 -8.92 -17.59
CA THR A 157 -6.75 -8.40 -18.96
C THR A 157 -7.24 -9.42 -19.99
N PHE A 158 -6.84 -10.69 -19.85
CA PHE A 158 -7.12 -11.73 -20.83
C PHE A 158 -8.32 -12.61 -20.48
N ALA A 159 -8.71 -12.66 -19.19
CA ALA A 159 -9.85 -13.40 -18.68
C ALA A 159 -10.69 -12.47 -17.79
N GLY A 160 -11.17 -11.35 -18.36
CA GLY A 160 -11.87 -10.29 -17.62
C GLY A 160 -13.18 -10.74 -16.95
N SER A 161 -13.84 -11.77 -17.47
CA SER A 161 -15.03 -12.38 -16.87
C SER A 161 -14.73 -13.49 -15.87
N PHE A 162 -13.45 -13.74 -15.56
CA PHE A 162 -13.08 -14.78 -14.60
C PHE A 162 -13.42 -14.34 -13.18
N GLU A 163 -14.40 -15.02 -12.60
CA GLU A 163 -14.82 -14.92 -11.21
C GLU A 163 -15.37 -16.28 -10.75
N TYR A 164 -15.39 -16.52 -9.45
CA TYR A 164 -15.93 -17.77 -8.90
C TYR A 164 -16.33 -17.61 -7.44
N THR A 165 -17.26 -18.45 -6.98
CA THR A 165 -17.58 -18.55 -5.56
C THR A 165 -16.41 -19.18 -4.81
N SER A 166 -15.82 -18.44 -3.87
CA SER A 166 -14.69 -18.95 -3.08
C SER A 166 -15.12 -19.98 -2.02
N PRO A 167 -14.17 -20.75 -1.47
CA PRO A 167 -14.43 -21.61 -0.32
C PRO A 167 -15.06 -20.87 0.87
N VAL A 168 -14.59 -19.65 1.18
CA VAL A 168 -15.20 -18.85 2.26
C VAL A 168 -16.62 -18.44 1.92
N GLU A 169 -16.86 -17.95 0.71
CA GLU A 169 -18.20 -17.57 0.26
C GLU A 169 -19.19 -18.74 0.30
N ALA A 170 -18.74 -19.93 -0.13
CA ALA A 170 -19.55 -21.14 -0.11
C ALA A 170 -19.93 -21.61 1.30
N LEU A 171 -19.12 -21.27 2.31
CA LEU A 171 -19.38 -21.57 3.72
C LEU A 171 -20.30 -20.56 4.41
N LEU A 172 -20.52 -19.38 3.80
CA LEU A 172 -21.38 -18.36 4.40
C LEU A 172 -22.87 -18.70 4.22
N PRO A 173 -23.73 -18.33 5.20
CA PRO A 173 -25.18 -18.40 5.01
C PRO A 173 -25.61 -17.60 3.78
N LYS A 174 -26.56 -18.13 2.99
CA LYS A 174 -27.01 -17.50 1.73
C LYS A 174 -27.47 -16.04 1.90
N ALA A 175 -28.02 -15.69 3.05
CA ALA A 175 -28.43 -14.31 3.34
C ALA A 175 -27.24 -13.36 3.49
N VAL A 176 -26.12 -13.84 4.02
CA VAL A 176 -24.88 -13.07 4.24
C VAL A 176 -24.06 -13.02 2.95
N ALA A 177 -23.97 -14.12 2.20
CA ALA A 177 -23.23 -14.19 0.95
C ALA A 177 -23.82 -13.29 -0.16
N LYS A 178 -25.12 -12.97 -0.10
CA LYS A 178 -25.80 -12.07 -1.03
C LYS A 178 -25.62 -10.58 -0.71
N ASP A 179 -25.06 -10.25 0.45
CA ASP A 179 -24.78 -8.86 0.78
C ASP A 179 -23.62 -8.35 -0.08
N GLY A 180 -23.83 -7.23 -0.79
CA GLY A 180 -22.84 -6.73 -1.75
C GLY A 180 -21.53 -6.28 -1.11
N PHE A 181 -21.55 -5.84 0.16
CA PHE A 181 -20.33 -5.54 0.90
C PHE A 181 -19.58 -6.82 1.24
N VAL A 182 -20.26 -7.85 1.75
CA VAL A 182 -19.64 -9.16 2.02
C VAL A 182 -19.07 -9.76 0.74
N GLN A 183 -19.84 -9.78 -0.35
CA GLN A 183 -19.41 -10.33 -1.63
C GLN A 183 -18.14 -9.63 -2.13
N SER A 184 -18.01 -8.31 -1.96
CA SER A 184 -16.80 -7.56 -2.31
C SER A 184 -15.53 -7.99 -1.55
N LEU A 185 -15.67 -8.69 -0.42
CA LEU A 185 -14.57 -9.17 0.40
C LEU A 185 -14.21 -10.64 0.13
N VAL A 186 -15.20 -11.47 -0.22
CA VAL A 186 -15.04 -12.93 -0.30
C VAL A 186 -15.12 -13.50 -1.72
N HIS A 187 -15.60 -12.73 -2.70
CA HIS A 187 -15.78 -13.17 -4.08
C HIS A 187 -14.56 -12.79 -4.96
N PRO A 188 -13.70 -13.75 -5.36
CA PRO A 188 -12.54 -13.45 -6.18
C PRO A 188 -12.95 -13.19 -7.63
N ALA A 189 -12.67 -11.97 -8.10
CA ALA A 189 -12.84 -11.57 -9.50
C ALA A 189 -11.50 -11.11 -10.10
N ALA A 190 -11.29 -11.41 -11.38
CA ALA A 190 -10.08 -11.03 -12.13
C ALA A 190 -10.07 -9.56 -12.52
N ALA A 191 -11.24 -9.03 -12.91
CA ALA A 191 -11.41 -7.66 -13.36
C ALA A 191 -12.66 -7.02 -12.75
N GLN A 192 -12.68 -5.69 -12.77
CA GLN A 192 -13.85 -4.88 -12.50
C GLN A 192 -14.41 -4.41 -13.84
N THR A 193 -15.61 -4.86 -14.19
CA THR A 193 -16.29 -4.43 -15.42
C THR A 193 -16.90 -3.05 -15.22
N MET A 194 -16.61 -2.14 -16.15
CA MET A 194 -17.15 -0.78 -16.16
C MET A 194 -17.28 -0.28 -17.59
N ASP A 195 -18.28 0.56 -17.85
CA ASP A 195 -18.48 1.23 -19.13
C ASP A 195 -17.71 2.58 -19.16
N PHE A 196 -16.61 2.62 -19.92
CA PHE A 196 -15.77 3.81 -20.10
C PHE A 196 -15.66 4.29 -21.54
N LEU A 197 -15.85 3.40 -22.52
CA LEU A 197 -15.66 3.66 -23.94
C LEU A 197 -16.99 3.58 -24.71
N GLY A 198 -18.13 3.64 -24.00
CA GLY A 198 -19.44 3.36 -24.57
C GLY A 198 -19.75 1.87 -24.71
N TYR A 199 -18.95 1.02 -24.05
CA TYR A 199 -19.15 -0.42 -23.91
C TYR A 199 -18.44 -0.93 -22.63
N GLU A 200 -18.96 -2.03 -22.09
CA GLU A 200 -18.37 -2.70 -20.92
C GLU A 200 -16.96 -3.19 -21.20
N THR A 201 -15.99 -2.68 -20.43
CA THR A 201 -14.59 -3.07 -20.58
C THR A 201 -14.08 -3.64 -19.24
N PRO A 202 -13.49 -4.86 -19.24
CA PRO A 202 -12.91 -5.42 -18.03
C PRO A 202 -11.63 -4.66 -17.68
N ARG A 203 -11.54 -4.17 -16.45
CA ARG A 203 -10.34 -3.50 -15.93
C ARG A 203 -9.68 -4.36 -14.85
N PRO A 204 -8.39 -4.72 -14.97
CA PRO A 204 -7.77 -5.66 -14.04
C PRO A 204 -7.88 -5.22 -12.58
N ALA A 205 -8.21 -6.16 -11.70
CA ALA A 205 -8.46 -5.93 -10.29
C ALA A 205 -7.82 -6.99 -9.38
N ALA A 206 -7.59 -8.20 -9.87
CA ALA A 206 -7.02 -9.28 -9.08
C ALA A 206 -5.53 -9.04 -8.71
N PRO A 207 -5.10 -9.45 -7.51
CA PRO A 207 -5.91 -10.06 -6.44
C PRO A 207 -6.52 -9.04 -5.45
N TRP A 208 -6.55 -7.75 -5.79
CA TRP A 208 -6.81 -6.65 -4.87
C TRP A 208 -8.27 -6.15 -4.83
N GLY A 209 -9.17 -6.80 -5.57
CA GLY A 209 -10.63 -6.59 -5.54
C GLY A 209 -11.16 -5.40 -6.34
N TYR A 210 -10.35 -4.35 -6.55
CA TYR A 210 -10.72 -3.17 -7.34
C TYR A 210 -9.57 -2.69 -8.20
N THR A 211 -9.85 -2.14 -9.39
CA THR A 211 -8.81 -1.64 -10.30
C THR A 211 -7.98 -0.50 -9.69
N ASN A 212 -8.61 0.35 -8.88
CA ASN A 212 -7.92 1.45 -8.20
C ASN A 212 -6.97 0.92 -7.10
N THR A 213 -7.43 -0.05 -6.31
CA THR A 213 -6.60 -0.74 -5.31
C THR A 213 -5.47 -1.50 -5.98
N TRP A 214 -5.74 -2.14 -7.13
CA TRP A 214 -4.73 -2.81 -7.95
C TRP A 214 -3.65 -1.84 -8.43
N GLY A 215 -4.04 -0.70 -9.00
CA GLY A 215 -3.09 0.33 -9.45
C GLY A 215 -2.25 0.90 -8.30
N ASN A 216 -2.85 1.10 -7.12
CA ASN A 216 -2.13 1.58 -5.95
C ASN A 216 -1.06 0.56 -5.48
N ASN A 217 -1.43 -0.71 -5.31
CA ASN A 217 -0.48 -1.77 -4.97
C ASN A 217 0.57 -2.00 -6.05
N PHE A 218 0.20 -1.90 -7.33
CA PHE A 218 1.12 -2.00 -8.47
C PHE A 218 2.24 -0.98 -8.33
N ALA A 219 1.90 0.30 -8.15
CA ALA A 219 2.87 1.38 -8.04
C ALA A 219 3.80 1.20 -6.82
N ILE A 220 3.25 0.83 -5.66
CA ILE A 220 4.03 0.59 -4.43
C ILE A 220 5.00 -0.58 -4.61
N THR A 221 4.51 -1.72 -5.11
CA THR A 221 5.30 -2.95 -5.21
C THR A 221 6.32 -2.89 -6.36
N ALA A 222 6.05 -2.13 -7.43
CA ALA A 222 7.00 -1.86 -8.50
C ALA A 222 8.29 -1.20 -7.98
N VAL A 223 8.16 -0.21 -7.08
CA VAL A 223 9.30 0.45 -6.43
C VAL A 223 10.18 -0.58 -5.72
N TRP A 224 9.57 -1.50 -4.96
CA TRP A 224 10.31 -2.52 -4.22
C TRP A 224 10.89 -3.62 -5.11
N LEU A 225 10.28 -3.95 -6.25
CA LEU A 225 10.89 -4.83 -7.26
C LEU A 225 12.19 -4.22 -7.78
N VAL A 226 12.19 -2.93 -8.15
CA VAL A 226 13.38 -2.24 -8.65
C VAL A 226 14.51 -2.28 -7.61
N VAL A 227 14.20 -1.98 -6.33
CA VAL A 227 15.18 -2.09 -5.24
C VAL A 227 15.70 -3.52 -5.08
N ALA A 228 14.80 -4.52 -5.08
CA ALA A 228 15.17 -5.92 -4.89
C ALA A 228 16.08 -6.46 -6.01
N ALA A 229 15.85 -6.05 -7.26
CA ALA A 229 16.59 -6.53 -8.42
C ALA A 229 17.92 -5.80 -8.64
N PHE A 230 17.94 -4.49 -8.42
CA PHE A 230 19.06 -3.63 -8.85
C PHE A 230 19.85 -2.99 -7.71
N CYS A 231 19.31 -2.94 -6.48
CA CYS A 231 19.96 -2.29 -5.34
C CYS A 231 20.40 -3.24 -4.23
N ILE A 232 20.03 -4.52 -4.30
CA ILE A 232 20.41 -5.57 -3.36
C ILE A 232 21.10 -6.70 -4.15
N PRO A 233 22.03 -7.47 -3.55
CA PRO A 233 22.65 -8.61 -4.22
C PRO A 233 21.62 -9.58 -4.81
N ALA A 234 21.64 -9.70 -6.13
CA ALA A 234 20.74 -10.53 -6.93
C ALA A 234 21.52 -11.15 -8.09
N ALA A 235 21.24 -12.42 -8.40
CA ALA A 235 21.86 -13.09 -9.55
C ALA A 235 21.38 -12.48 -10.87
N ALA A 236 22.20 -12.55 -11.93
CA ALA A 236 21.87 -11.96 -13.23
C ALA A 236 20.51 -12.41 -13.78
N LYS A 237 20.16 -13.70 -13.62
CA LYS A 237 18.85 -14.25 -14.01
C LYS A 237 17.66 -13.54 -13.34
N TRP A 238 17.79 -13.08 -12.10
CA TRP A 238 16.75 -12.33 -11.39
C TRP A 238 16.58 -10.93 -11.97
N ARG A 239 17.68 -10.29 -12.38
CA ARG A 239 17.64 -8.97 -13.03
C ARG A 239 16.94 -9.05 -14.38
N VAL A 240 17.30 -10.05 -15.20
CA VAL A 240 16.64 -10.29 -16.50
C VAL A 240 15.15 -10.57 -16.30
N GLY A 241 14.80 -11.45 -15.35
CA GLY A 241 13.41 -11.72 -15.01
C GLY A 241 12.64 -10.48 -14.53
N ALA A 242 13.25 -9.60 -13.73
CA ALA A 242 12.64 -8.35 -13.31
C ALA A 242 12.40 -7.37 -14.47
N VAL A 243 13.36 -7.24 -15.40
CA VAL A 243 13.17 -6.43 -16.62
C VAL A 243 12.04 -6.99 -17.47
N ALA A 244 12.03 -8.29 -17.73
CA ALA A 244 10.96 -8.95 -18.48
C ALA A 244 9.59 -8.72 -17.83
N LEU A 245 9.51 -8.85 -16.50
CA LEU A 245 8.29 -8.59 -15.75
C LEU A 245 7.83 -7.13 -15.85
N LEU A 246 8.74 -6.16 -15.75
CA LEU A 246 8.42 -4.74 -15.92
C LEU A 246 7.88 -4.44 -17.33
N VAL A 247 8.48 -5.02 -18.37
CA VAL A 247 7.99 -4.88 -19.75
C VAL A 247 6.60 -5.49 -19.90
N VAL A 248 6.41 -6.74 -19.45
CA VAL A 248 5.11 -7.43 -19.52
C VAL A 248 4.04 -6.68 -18.70
N SER A 249 4.41 -6.07 -17.58
CA SER A 249 3.49 -5.31 -16.72
C SER A 249 2.87 -4.09 -17.39
N LEU A 250 3.46 -3.57 -18.48
CA LEU A 250 2.90 -2.47 -19.25
C LEU A 250 1.53 -2.84 -19.85
N VAL A 251 1.33 -4.11 -20.19
CA VAL A 251 0.07 -4.61 -20.76
C VAL A 251 -1.10 -4.36 -19.78
N PRO A 252 -1.17 -4.97 -18.58
CA PRO A 252 -2.27 -4.71 -17.67
C PRO A 252 -2.26 -3.27 -17.15
N ALA A 253 -1.11 -2.59 -17.06
CA ALA A 253 -1.07 -1.18 -16.66
C ALA A 253 -1.82 -0.28 -17.64
N VAL A 254 -1.67 -0.50 -18.95
CA VAL A 254 -2.38 0.25 -20.00
C VAL A 254 -3.84 -0.20 -20.10
N TYR A 255 -4.12 -1.50 -20.17
CA TYR A 255 -5.50 -2.02 -20.26
C TYR A 255 -6.34 -1.75 -19.00
N SER A 256 -5.71 -1.48 -17.85
CA SER A 256 -6.44 -0.99 -16.67
C SER A 256 -7.07 0.39 -16.87
N MET A 257 -6.65 1.14 -17.90
CA MET A 257 -7.17 2.47 -18.24
C MET A 257 -7.18 3.43 -17.05
N ASN A 258 -6.25 3.18 -16.12
CA ASN A 258 -6.24 3.77 -14.80
C ASN A 258 -5.32 4.99 -14.80
N ARG A 259 -5.88 6.16 -15.12
CA ARG A 259 -5.14 7.44 -15.16
C ARG A 259 -4.39 7.73 -13.85
N GLY A 260 -4.97 7.34 -12.70
CA GLY A 260 -4.33 7.49 -11.39
C GLY A 260 -3.05 6.67 -11.25
N LEU A 261 -2.98 5.48 -11.86
CA LEU A 261 -1.78 4.64 -11.85
C LEU A 261 -0.69 5.28 -12.70
N TRP A 262 -1.04 5.75 -13.90
CA TRP A 262 -0.08 6.37 -14.82
C TRP A 262 0.52 7.64 -14.21
N LEU A 263 -0.32 8.50 -13.64
CA LEU A 263 0.11 9.68 -12.88
C LEU A 263 0.99 9.29 -11.68
N GLY A 264 0.60 8.25 -10.94
CA GLY A 264 1.35 7.72 -9.81
C GLY A 264 2.76 7.26 -10.17
N LEU A 265 2.89 6.47 -11.24
CA LEU A 265 4.18 5.99 -11.74
C LEU A 265 5.06 7.15 -12.21
N ALA A 266 4.49 8.12 -12.93
CA ALA A 266 5.21 9.33 -13.34
C ALA A 266 5.71 10.12 -12.14
N ALA A 267 4.87 10.33 -11.12
CA ALA A 267 5.25 11.04 -9.90
C ALA A 267 6.34 10.32 -9.10
N ILE A 268 6.26 8.98 -8.98
CA ILE A 268 7.31 8.17 -8.36
C ILE A 268 8.63 8.32 -9.13
N ALA A 269 8.59 8.28 -10.45
CA ALA A 269 9.77 8.44 -11.30
C ALA A 269 10.39 9.83 -11.13
N VAL A 270 9.59 10.90 -11.17
CA VAL A 270 10.06 12.28 -10.95
C VAL A 270 10.64 12.45 -9.55
N PHE A 271 9.94 12.00 -8.51
CA PHE A 271 10.43 12.06 -7.14
C PHE A 271 11.76 11.31 -6.99
N THR A 272 11.86 10.11 -7.54
CA THR A 272 13.08 9.29 -7.52
C THR A 272 14.22 9.96 -8.29
N ALA A 273 13.95 10.53 -9.47
CA ALA A 273 14.93 11.26 -10.27
C ALA A 273 15.50 12.46 -9.50
N LEU A 274 14.64 13.28 -8.90
CA LEU A 274 15.05 14.41 -8.05
C LEU A 274 15.92 13.95 -6.88
N ARG A 275 15.52 12.87 -6.20
CA ARG A 275 16.30 12.29 -5.11
C ARG A 275 17.65 11.78 -5.58
N LEU A 276 17.73 11.11 -6.73
CA LEU A 276 18.99 10.61 -7.30
C LEU A 276 19.93 11.75 -7.73
N LEU A 277 19.37 12.82 -8.28
CA LEU A 277 20.11 14.05 -8.63
C LEU A 277 20.72 14.69 -7.38
N ILE A 278 19.91 14.92 -6.34
CA ILE A 278 20.37 15.47 -5.05
C ILE A 278 21.41 14.55 -4.39
N SER A 279 21.29 13.23 -4.60
CA SER A 279 22.25 12.25 -4.06
C SER A 279 23.55 12.15 -4.85
N GLY A 280 23.74 12.92 -5.93
CA GLY A 280 24.93 12.87 -6.78
C GLY A 280 25.08 11.56 -7.55
N ARG A 281 23.97 10.91 -7.96
CA ARG A 281 23.98 9.63 -8.69
C ARG A 281 23.48 9.77 -10.14
N PRO A 282 24.23 10.46 -11.02
CA PRO A 282 23.78 10.73 -12.38
C PRO A 282 23.57 9.46 -13.21
N GLY A 283 24.39 8.43 -13.02
CA GLY A 283 24.21 7.15 -13.75
C GLY A 283 22.88 6.46 -13.44
N ALA A 284 22.44 6.47 -12.17
CA ALA A 284 21.15 5.92 -11.79
C ALA A 284 19.98 6.77 -12.31
N MET A 285 20.15 8.10 -12.36
CA MET A 285 19.18 9.01 -12.97
C MET A 285 19.04 8.78 -14.48
N LEU A 286 20.16 8.62 -15.19
CA LEU A 286 20.16 8.28 -16.61
C LEU A 286 19.53 6.91 -16.88
N ALA A 287 19.80 5.91 -16.03
CA ALA A 287 19.15 4.60 -16.14
C ALA A 287 17.63 4.69 -15.95
N LEU A 288 17.16 5.49 -14.98
CA LEU A 288 15.73 5.73 -14.76
C LEU A 288 15.10 6.47 -15.96
N GLY A 289 15.77 7.51 -16.47
CA GLY A 289 15.32 8.25 -17.65
C GLY A 289 15.26 7.37 -18.90
N GLY A 290 16.30 6.58 -19.15
CA GLY A 290 16.35 5.61 -20.26
C GLY A 290 15.26 4.55 -20.17
N ALA A 291 15.01 4.00 -18.97
CA ALA A 291 13.91 3.06 -18.74
C ALA A 291 12.54 3.71 -19.00
N GLY A 292 12.35 4.96 -18.57
CA GLY A 292 11.12 5.74 -18.85
C GLY A 292 10.91 5.98 -20.34
N CYS A 293 11.95 6.41 -21.06
CA CYS A 293 11.91 6.58 -22.51
C CYS A 293 11.59 5.26 -23.23
N ALA A 294 12.23 4.16 -22.82
CA ALA A 294 11.95 2.84 -23.39
C ALA A 294 10.50 2.41 -23.16
N ALA A 295 9.94 2.63 -21.95
CA ALA A 295 8.54 2.32 -21.66
C ALA A 295 7.58 3.15 -22.52
N ILE A 296 7.83 4.45 -22.69
CA ILE A 296 7.02 5.33 -23.56
C ILE A 296 7.08 4.85 -25.00
N LEU A 297 8.27 4.56 -25.52
CA LEU A 297 8.45 4.06 -26.89
C LEU A 297 7.71 2.73 -27.09
N LEU A 298 7.79 1.81 -26.13
CA LEU A 298 7.05 0.54 -26.20
C LEU A 298 5.53 0.78 -26.25
N VAL A 299 4.99 1.72 -25.49
CA VAL A 299 3.56 2.03 -25.54
C VAL A 299 3.17 2.65 -26.88
N VAL A 300 3.93 3.64 -27.36
CA VAL A 300 3.62 4.37 -28.60
C VAL A 300 3.78 3.50 -29.85
N LEU A 301 4.78 2.60 -29.87
CA LEU A 301 5.08 1.74 -31.02
C LEU A 301 4.28 0.43 -31.04
N THR A 302 3.40 0.19 -30.06
CA THR A 302 2.55 -1.00 -29.99
C THR A 302 1.06 -0.61 -29.97
N PRO A 303 0.12 -1.57 -30.15
CA PRO A 303 -1.31 -1.30 -30.02
C PRO A 303 -1.74 -0.74 -28.65
N LEU A 304 -0.86 -0.74 -27.63
CA LEU A 304 -1.14 -0.09 -26.35
C LEU A 304 -1.37 1.42 -26.52
N GLY A 305 -0.71 2.07 -27.50
CA GLY A 305 -0.86 3.49 -27.77
C GLY A 305 -2.30 3.86 -28.16
N THR A 306 -3.02 3.00 -28.88
CA THR A 306 -4.41 3.27 -29.28
C THR A 306 -5.36 3.24 -28.08
N VAL A 307 -5.12 2.36 -27.11
CA VAL A 307 -5.87 2.31 -25.84
C VAL A 307 -5.64 3.57 -25.02
N VAL A 308 -4.40 4.07 -24.98
CA VAL A 308 -4.07 5.33 -24.30
C VAL A 308 -4.80 6.49 -24.95
N GLN A 309 -4.77 6.62 -26.28
CA GLN A 309 -5.47 7.69 -26.99
C GLN A 309 -6.98 7.63 -26.77
N ALA A 310 -7.59 6.44 -26.94
CA ALA A 310 -9.02 6.24 -26.66
C ALA A 310 -9.40 6.65 -25.23
N ARG A 311 -8.51 6.42 -24.25
CA ARG A 311 -8.76 6.83 -22.86
C ARG A 311 -8.63 8.34 -22.65
N MET A 312 -7.75 9.01 -23.39
CA MET A 312 -7.58 10.47 -23.35
C MET A 312 -8.78 11.17 -23.98
N ASP A 313 -9.30 10.64 -25.08
CA ASP A 313 -10.45 11.20 -25.81
C ASP A 313 -11.78 11.03 -25.05
N ASN A 314 -11.88 9.99 -24.19
CA ASN A 314 -13.09 9.68 -23.43
C ASN A 314 -12.94 9.99 -21.93
N GLY A 315 -13.00 11.27 -21.57
CA GLY A 315 -13.11 11.71 -20.17
C GLY A 315 -14.33 11.08 -19.47
N HIS A 316 -14.16 10.56 -18.25
CA HIS A 316 -15.25 9.88 -17.55
C HIS A 316 -15.20 10.05 -16.04
N SER A 317 -16.35 10.36 -15.43
CA SER A 317 -16.58 10.44 -13.97
C SER A 317 -15.86 11.59 -13.24
N ASP A 318 -15.35 12.60 -13.96
CA ASP A 318 -14.61 13.71 -13.33
C ASP A 318 -15.57 14.68 -12.62
N GLU A 319 -16.71 15.02 -13.23
CA GLU A 319 -17.74 15.91 -12.64
C GLU A 319 -18.39 15.30 -11.39
N GLY A 320 -18.81 14.03 -11.45
CA GLY A 320 -19.40 13.35 -10.29
C GLY A 320 -18.44 13.23 -9.10
N ARG A 321 -17.13 13.10 -9.37
CA ARG A 321 -16.08 13.10 -8.35
C ARG A 321 -15.86 14.49 -7.77
N ALA A 322 -15.82 15.52 -8.63
CA ALA A 322 -15.72 16.90 -8.19
C ALA A 322 -16.90 17.27 -7.27
N PHE A 323 -18.13 17.00 -7.70
CA PHE A 323 -19.35 17.24 -6.92
C PHE A 323 -19.31 16.57 -5.53
N SER A 324 -18.99 15.28 -5.47
CA SER A 324 -19.00 14.55 -4.19
C SER A 324 -17.83 14.91 -3.27
N SER A 325 -16.69 15.35 -3.83
CA SER A 325 -15.57 15.86 -3.03
C SER A 325 -15.82 17.28 -2.52
N GLU A 326 -16.41 18.16 -3.34
CA GLU A 326 -16.82 19.51 -2.96
C GLU A 326 -17.89 19.46 -1.87
N ARG A 327 -18.96 18.69 -2.10
CA ARG A 327 -20.04 18.52 -1.13
C ARG A 327 -19.57 17.91 0.19
N ALA A 328 -18.64 16.96 0.14
CA ALA A 328 -18.03 16.40 1.35
C ALA A 328 -17.24 17.47 2.13
N THR A 329 -16.57 18.39 1.44
CA THR A 329 -15.79 19.47 2.06
C THR A 329 -16.70 20.50 2.71
N GLU A 330 -17.72 20.98 2.00
CA GLU A 330 -18.72 21.92 2.52
C GLU A 330 -19.35 21.39 3.82
N LEU A 331 -19.87 20.16 3.79
CA LEU A 331 -20.55 19.57 4.93
C LEU A 331 -19.65 19.42 6.16
N VAL A 332 -18.39 19.04 5.96
CA VAL A 332 -17.43 18.96 7.07
C VAL A 332 -17.18 20.34 7.65
N VAL A 333 -16.88 21.34 6.81
CA VAL A 333 -16.54 22.69 7.28
C VAL A 333 -17.70 23.33 8.04
N GLU A 334 -18.92 23.18 7.52
CA GLU A 334 -20.11 23.84 8.08
C GLU A 334 -20.67 23.13 9.33
N HIS A 335 -20.66 21.79 9.37
CA HIS A 335 -21.44 21.03 10.36
C HIS A 335 -20.60 20.20 11.33
N SER A 336 -19.40 19.74 10.93
CA SER A 336 -18.54 18.93 11.80
C SER A 336 -17.05 19.07 11.48
N PRO A 337 -16.47 20.28 11.64
CA PRO A 337 -15.14 20.58 11.13
C PRO A 337 -14.03 19.85 11.87
N VAL A 338 -14.19 19.60 13.17
CA VAL A 338 -13.11 19.03 14.00
C VAL A 338 -13.03 17.51 13.84
N ILE A 339 -14.14 16.81 14.08
CA ILE A 339 -14.16 15.34 14.22
C ILE A 339 -14.88 14.61 13.07
N GLY A 340 -15.52 15.32 12.12
CA GLY A 340 -16.21 14.71 10.98
C GLY A 340 -17.45 13.91 11.38
N PHE A 341 -17.89 13.00 10.51
CA PHE A 341 -19.15 12.23 10.67
C PHE A 341 -18.96 10.76 11.05
N GLY A 342 -17.74 10.34 11.37
CA GLY A 342 -17.40 8.96 11.78
C GLY A 342 -17.35 7.93 10.66
N SER A 343 -18.07 8.14 9.55
CA SER A 343 -18.10 7.27 8.37
C SER A 343 -18.45 8.05 7.11
N THR A 344 -18.49 7.36 5.97
CA THR A 344 -19.01 7.90 4.69
C THR A 344 -20.54 7.97 4.71
N ARG A 345 -21.12 8.88 3.92
CA ARG A 345 -22.58 9.00 3.71
C ARG A 345 -22.93 8.94 2.24
N LYS A 346 -24.18 8.60 1.91
CA LYS A 346 -24.72 8.76 0.55
C LYS A 346 -25.53 10.04 0.46
N THR A 347 -25.39 10.81 -0.62
CA THR A 347 -26.23 11.97 -0.88
C THR A 347 -27.67 11.57 -1.21
N LEU A 348 -28.64 12.46 -0.93
CA LEU A 348 -29.96 12.42 -1.55
C LEU A 348 -29.82 12.97 -2.97
N GLY A 349 -30.02 12.14 -3.99
CA GLY A 349 -29.70 12.54 -5.37
C GLY A 349 -28.21 12.58 -5.68
N SER A 350 -27.88 13.04 -6.88
CA SER A 350 -26.55 13.38 -7.38
C SER A 350 -26.56 14.81 -7.94
N GLY A 351 -25.39 15.34 -8.32
CA GLY A 351 -25.33 16.59 -9.09
C GLY A 351 -26.07 16.55 -10.43
N GLU A 352 -26.47 15.36 -10.91
CA GLU A 352 -27.17 15.15 -12.17
C GLU A 352 -28.66 14.79 -11.99
N SER A 353 -29.13 14.53 -10.76
CA SER A 353 -30.51 14.06 -10.53
C SER A 353 -30.95 14.12 -9.07
N ILE A 354 -32.23 14.38 -8.82
CA ILE A 354 -32.84 14.29 -7.48
C ILE A 354 -33.22 12.86 -7.07
N ALA A 355 -33.07 11.87 -7.95
CA ALA A 355 -33.46 10.49 -7.66
C ALA A 355 -32.56 9.84 -6.61
N VAL A 356 -33.15 9.07 -5.68
CA VAL A 356 -32.43 8.45 -4.56
C VAL A 356 -31.71 7.13 -4.97
N GLY A 357 -32.00 6.59 -6.15
CA GLY A 357 -31.34 5.41 -6.70
C GLY A 357 -31.37 5.35 -8.23
N PRO A 358 -30.64 4.40 -8.82
CA PRO A 358 -30.60 4.22 -10.27
C PRO A 358 -31.95 3.71 -10.79
N THR A 359 -32.35 4.19 -11.95
CA THR A 359 -33.52 3.69 -12.69
C THR A 359 -33.08 3.15 -14.05
N PRO A 360 -33.91 2.36 -14.75
CA PRO A 360 -33.60 1.93 -16.13
C PRO A 360 -33.34 3.11 -17.08
N GLU A 361 -34.04 4.22 -16.88
CA GLU A 361 -33.94 5.44 -17.69
C GLU A 361 -32.71 6.28 -17.32
N CYS A 362 -32.21 6.15 -16.09
CA CYS A 362 -31.00 6.80 -15.63
C CYS A 362 -30.21 5.90 -14.66
N PRO A 363 -29.38 4.99 -15.19
CA PRO A 363 -28.57 4.09 -14.37
C PRO A 363 -27.53 4.80 -13.50
N ARG A 364 -27.24 6.07 -13.79
CA ARG A 364 -26.29 6.92 -13.05
C ARG A 364 -26.96 7.86 -12.04
N CYS A 365 -28.29 7.90 -12.04
CA CYS A 365 -29.05 8.64 -11.05
C CYS A 365 -28.98 7.93 -9.70
N GLY A 366 -29.01 8.69 -8.59
CA GLY A 366 -28.88 8.12 -7.25
C GLY A 366 -27.83 8.82 -6.38
N GLY A 367 -27.84 8.47 -5.09
CA GLY A 367 -26.87 8.98 -4.12
C GLY A 367 -25.42 8.66 -4.47
N ARG A 368 -24.53 9.66 -4.42
CA ARG A 368 -23.08 9.46 -4.48
C ARG A 368 -22.50 9.33 -3.07
N THR A 369 -21.47 8.50 -2.92
CA THR A 369 -20.79 8.32 -1.64
C THR A 369 -19.87 9.49 -1.34
N LEU A 370 -20.20 10.28 -0.32
CA LEU A 370 -19.35 11.31 0.26
C LEU A 370 -18.18 10.66 1.00
N GLY A 371 -16.96 11.16 0.74
CA GLY A 371 -15.73 10.57 1.25
C GLY A 371 -15.30 9.28 0.55
N GLY A 372 -15.88 8.94 -0.62
CA GLY A 372 -15.53 7.72 -1.37
C GLY A 372 -14.41 7.89 -2.42
N ASN A 373 -14.08 9.12 -2.81
CA ASN A 373 -13.24 9.40 -4.00
C ASN A 373 -11.74 9.31 -3.78
N GLY A 374 -11.29 9.03 -2.56
CA GLY A 374 -9.88 9.05 -2.22
C GLY A 374 -9.69 9.13 -0.71
N GLN A 375 -8.53 8.69 -0.25
CA GLN A 375 -8.19 8.64 1.16
C GLN A 375 -8.26 10.02 1.84
N LEU A 376 -7.93 11.11 1.14
CA LEU A 376 -8.04 12.47 1.68
C LEU A 376 -9.50 12.80 1.99
N TRP A 377 -10.38 12.62 0.99
CA TRP A 377 -11.80 12.89 1.12
C TRP A 377 -12.44 12.00 2.17
N GLN A 378 -12.02 10.73 2.25
CA GLN A 378 -12.50 9.80 3.26
C GLN A 378 -12.11 10.25 4.67
N VAL A 379 -10.83 10.59 4.90
CA VAL A 379 -10.35 11.00 6.22
C VAL A 379 -10.97 12.33 6.64
N MET A 380 -11.07 13.29 5.73
CA MET A 380 -11.69 14.58 6.01
C MET A 380 -13.16 14.45 6.34
N PHE A 381 -13.92 13.69 5.55
CA PHE A 381 -15.35 13.49 5.79
C PHE A 381 -15.62 12.70 7.07
N ALA A 382 -14.92 11.58 7.26
CA ALA A 382 -15.17 10.71 8.40
C ALA A 382 -14.55 11.24 9.71
N HIS A 383 -13.40 11.92 9.66
CA HIS A 383 -12.59 12.24 10.85
C HIS A 383 -12.24 13.72 10.99
N GLY A 384 -12.82 14.58 10.14
CA GLY A 384 -12.69 16.03 10.18
C GLY A 384 -11.29 16.54 9.84
N ILE A 385 -11.09 17.84 10.09
CA ILE A 385 -9.82 18.53 9.90
C ILE A 385 -8.77 17.96 10.85
N ALA A 386 -9.13 17.61 12.10
CA ALA A 386 -8.18 17.07 13.06
C ALA A 386 -7.59 15.73 12.58
N GLY A 387 -8.43 14.80 12.12
CA GLY A 387 -7.97 13.54 11.54
C GLY A 387 -7.15 13.74 10.27
N THR A 388 -7.54 14.69 9.43
CA THR A 388 -6.82 15.03 8.18
C THR A 388 -5.42 15.57 8.47
N VAL A 389 -5.30 16.55 9.37
CA VAL A 389 -4.02 17.12 9.79
C VAL A 389 -3.13 16.04 10.40
N ALA A 390 -3.67 15.15 11.23
CA ALA A 390 -2.88 14.08 11.81
C ALA A 390 -2.39 13.05 10.78
N TYR A 391 -3.24 12.66 9.82
CA TYR A 391 -2.89 11.74 8.74
C TYR A 391 -1.82 12.32 7.80
N LEU A 392 -2.00 13.57 7.35
CA LEU A 392 -1.02 14.28 6.53
C LEU A 392 0.27 14.57 7.31
N GLY A 393 0.12 15.00 8.56
CA GLY A 393 1.22 15.27 9.49
C GLY A 393 2.11 14.05 9.67
N PHE A 394 1.53 12.84 9.73
CA PHE A 394 2.30 11.60 9.76
C PHE A 394 3.17 11.44 8.50
N ALA A 395 2.58 11.48 7.31
CA ALA A 395 3.32 11.29 6.07
C ALA A 395 4.38 12.38 5.84
N LEU A 396 4.04 13.64 6.11
CA LEU A 396 4.98 14.78 6.01
C LEU A 396 6.12 14.67 7.03
N ALA A 397 5.81 14.32 8.28
CA ALA A 397 6.83 14.11 9.31
C ALA A 397 7.78 12.95 8.95
N VAL A 398 7.27 11.87 8.34
CA VAL A 398 8.09 10.77 7.83
C VAL A 398 9.01 11.27 6.71
N LEU A 399 8.47 11.92 5.68
CA LEU A 399 9.28 12.46 4.58
C LEU A 399 10.35 13.43 5.08
N TRP A 400 10.00 14.33 5.99
CA TRP A 400 10.93 15.27 6.60
C TRP A 400 12.01 14.57 7.42
N ARG A 401 11.63 13.60 8.27
CA ARG A 401 12.55 12.87 9.15
C ARG A 401 13.61 12.12 8.36
N PHE A 402 13.24 11.52 7.23
CA PHE A 402 14.12 10.69 6.41
C PHE A 402 14.62 11.37 5.14
N ARG A 403 14.44 12.70 5.01
CA ARG A 403 14.89 13.46 3.84
C ARG A 403 16.40 13.41 3.57
N ARG A 404 17.22 13.02 4.55
CA ARG A 404 18.67 12.84 4.39
C ARG A 404 19.10 11.39 4.09
N ASP A 405 18.16 10.44 4.06
CA ASP A 405 18.47 9.04 3.75
C ASP A 405 18.56 8.83 2.23
N HIS A 406 19.77 8.92 1.68
CA HIS A 406 20.06 8.74 0.26
C HIS A 406 20.34 7.28 -0.11
N THR A 407 20.11 6.31 0.78
CA THR A 407 20.21 4.89 0.43
C THR A 407 19.07 4.49 -0.53
N ALA A 408 19.20 3.33 -1.19
CA ALA A 408 18.12 2.83 -2.05
C ALA A 408 16.80 2.64 -1.29
N ILE A 409 16.86 2.15 -0.05
CA ILE A 409 15.69 2.02 0.84
C ILE A 409 15.15 3.40 1.22
N GLY A 410 16.03 4.36 1.51
CA GLY A 410 15.68 5.75 1.79
C GLY A 410 14.87 6.40 0.68
N ILE A 411 15.37 6.33 -0.55
CA ILE A 411 14.71 6.91 -1.73
C ILE A 411 13.40 6.18 -2.03
N ALA A 412 13.40 4.85 -2.05
CA ALA A 412 12.22 4.03 -2.34
C ALA A 412 11.10 4.20 -1.31
N GLY A 413 11.44 4.12 -0.02
CA GLY A 413 10.49 4.30 1.07
C GLY A 413 9.88 5.70 1.08
N SER A 414 10.68 6.75 0.86
CA SER A 414 10.16 8.11 0.70
C SER A 414 9.30 8.27 -0.57
N ALA A 415 9.66 7.61 -1.68
CA ALA A 415 8.85 7.64 -2.91
C ALA A 415 7.47 7.01 -2.69
N VAL A 416 7.39 5.89 -1.96
CA VAL A 416 6.10 5.26 -1.61
C VAL A 416 5.26 6.16 -0.69
N VAL A 417 5.86 6.77 0.33
CA VAL A 417 5.11 7.69 1.23
C VAL A 417 4.66 8.94 0.48
N GLY A 418 5.50 9.51 -0.39
CA GLY A 418 5.14 10.64 -1.26
C GLY A 418 4.05 10.26 -2.27
N PHE A 419 4.12 9.06 -2.83
CA PHE A 419 3.05 8.53 -3.68
C PHE A 419 1.72 8.36 -2.92
N SER A 420 1.75 7.97 -1.64
CA SER A 420 0.54 7.91 -0.81
C SER A 420 -0.11 9.30 -0.64
N LEU A 421 0.69 10.37 -0.53
CA LEU A 421 0.20 11.76 -0.47
C LEU A 421 -0.38 12.27 -1.79
N LEU A 422 0.10 11.76 -2.93
CA LEU A 422 -0.49 12.10 -4.23
C LEU A 422 -1.74 11.25 -4.52
N SER A 423 -1.67 9.96 -4.27
CA SER A 423 -2.74 9.03 -4.59
C SER A 423 -3.96 9.18 -3.70
N MET A 424 -3.83 9.74 -2.49
CA MET A 424 -4.96 9.99 -1.60
C MET A 424 -6.06 10.87 -2.19
N PHE A 425 -5.77 11.67 -3.23
CA PHE A 425 -6.77 12.50 -3.90
C PHE A 425 -7.73 11.69 -4.79
N TYR A 426 -7.34 10.50 -5.23
CA TYR A 426 -8.10 9.68 -6.18
C TYR A 426 -8.23 8.19 -5.81
N TYR A 427 -7.45 7.69 -4.85
CA TYR A 427 -7.48 6.34 -4.32
C TYR A 427 -7.69 6.30 -2.82
N ASN A 428 -8.56 5.39 -2.38
CA ASN A 428 -8.60 4.96 -0.99
C ASN A 428 -7.40 4.04 -0.72
N ALA A 429 -6.71 4.26 0.40
CA ALA A 429 -5.53 3.49 0.75
C ALA A 429 -5.88 2.24 1.56
N LEU A 430 -7.01 2.24 2.26
CA LEU A 430 -7.44 1.11 3.06
C LEU A 430 -7.99 -0.01 2.14
N VAL A 431 -7.58 -1.28 2.24
CA VAL A 431 -6.69 -1.86 3.27
C VAL A 431 -5.25 -2.05 2.77
N THR A 432 -5.05 -2.80 1.69
CA THR A 432 -3.73 -3.32 1.32
C THR A 432 -2.72 -2.25 0.92
N PRO A 433 -3.08 -1.18 0.16
CA PRO A 433 -2.12 -0.12 -0.12
C PRO A 433 -1.58 0.55 1.15
N LEU A 434 -2.44 0.80 2.14
CA LEU A 434 -2.02 1.36 3.42
C LEU A 434 -1.09 0.42 4.17
N LEU A 435 -1.39 -0.89 4.21
CA LEU A 435 -0.50 -1.88 4.81
C LEU A 435 0.88 -1.85 4.14
N LEU A 436 0.95 -1.86 2.81
CA LEU A 436 2.22 -1.85 2.08
C LEU A 436 2.97 -0.52 2.26
N THR A 437 2.27 0.61 2.33
CA THR A 437 2.87 1.92 2.66
C THR A 437 3.43 1.93 4.08
N LEU A 438 2.73 1.38 5.06
CA LEU A 438 3.25 1.27 6.43
C LEU A 438 4.41 0.29 6.54
N LEU A 439 4.41 -0.81 5.79
CA LEU A 439 5.57 -1.71 5.67
C LEU A 439 6.78 -1.01 5.05
N SER A 440 6.54 -0.13 4.07
CA SER A 440 7.57 0.73 3.46
C SER A 440 8.14 1.75 4.45
N TYR A 441 7.27 2.35 5.25
CA TYR A 441 7.65 3.25 6.35
C TYR A 441 8.51 2.56 7.41
N VAL A 442 8.16 1.33 7.83
CA VAL A 442 8.97 0.64 8.86
C VAL A 442 10.30 0.12 8.30
N LEU A 443 10.38 -0.20 7.00
CA LEU A 443 11.66 -0.44 6.33
C LEU A 443 12.55 0.81 6.38
N LEU A 444 11.99 1.97 6.06
CA LEU A 444 12.67 3.27 6.11
C LEU A 444 13.16 3.59 7.54
N ALA A 445 12.30 3.41 8.54
CA ALA A 445 12.63 3.62 9.94
C ALA A 445 13.73 2.67 10.42
N ALA A 446 13.60 1.38 10.14
CA ALA A 446 14.59 0.37 10.54
C ALA A 446 15.94 0.61 9.87
N ASN A 447 15.96 1.04 8.60
CA ASN A 447 17.17 1.36 7.87
C ASN A 447 18.04 2.40 8.60
N ASN A 448 17.40 3.49 9.02
CA ASN A 448 18.06 4.57 9.74
C ASN A 448 18.60 4.12 11.12
N THR A 449 17.82 3.32 11.87
CA THR A 449 18.26 2.85 13.19
C THR A 449 19.52 1.96 13.15
N VAL A 450 19.66 1.13 12.12
CA VAL A 450 20.85 0.29 11.95
C VAL A 450 22.06 1.13 11.59
N HIS A 451 21.91 2.13 10.72
CA HIS A 451 23.00 3.05 10.39
C HIS A 451 23.45 3.88 11.60
N ALA A 452 22.51 4.33 12.44
CA ALA A 452 22.83 5.04 13.67
C ALA A 452 23.61 4.15 14.66
N ARG A 453 23.25 2.88 14.83
CA ARG A 453 24.00 1.95 15.69
C ARG A 453 25.39 1.63 15.14
N GLY A 454 25.49 1.34 13.84
CA GLY A 454 26.78 1.04 13.21
C GLY A 454 27.78 2.21 13.25
N ALA A 455 27.30 3.46 13.27
CA ALA A 455 28.16 4.64 13.44
C ALA A 455 28.67 4.82 14.88
N VAL A 456 27.90 4.36 15.88
CA VAL A 456 28.29 4.40 17.30
C VAL A 456 29.29 3.30 17.65
N ASP A 457 29.16 2.13 17.02
CA ASP A 457 30.02 0.96 17.28
C ASP A 457 31.36 0.99 16.51
N SER A 458 31.57 1.97 15.60
CA SER A 458 32.88 2.18 14.97
C SER A 458 33.88 2.76 15.98
N PRO A 459 35.02 2.08 16.26
CA PRO A 459 36.03 2.62 17.16
C PRO A 459 36.55 3.96 16.60
N SER A 460 36.54 5.00 17.44
CA SER A 460 37.24 6.25 17.15
C SER A 460 38.68 5.94 16.78
N PRO A 461 39.25 6.55 15.72
CA PRO A 461 40.66 6.34 15.40
C PRO A 461 41.46 6.76 16.64
N GLU A 462 42.20 5.81 17.22
CA GLU A 462 43.16 6.12 18.27
C GLU A 462 44.06 7.27 17.78
N PRO A 463 44.36 8.28 18.60
CA PRO A 463 45.35 9.28 18.24
C PRO A 463 46.70 8.58 18.04
N GLY A 464 46.99 8.29 16.78
CA GLY A 464 48.20 7.62 16.35
C GLY A 464 49.42 8.42 16.80
N ASN A 465 50.18 7.77 17.67
CA ASN A 465 51.54 8.06 18.08
C ASN A 465 52.33 8.78 16.97
N LEU A 466 52.62 10.08 17.18
CA LEU A 466 53.59 10.83 16.39
C LEU A 466 54.98 10.24 16.66
N GLY A 467 55.36 9.23 15.89
CA GLY A 467 56.76 8.79 15.80
C GLY A 467 57.58 9.87 15.10
N PRO A 468 58.83 10.10 15.51
CA PRO A 468 59.63 11.22 15.01
C PRO A 468 59.98 11.01 13.53
N GLU A 469 59.77 12.06 12.75
CA GLU A 469 60.27 12.20 11.38
C GLU A 469 61.79 12.02 11.38
N THR A 470 62.28 10.94 10.77
CA THR A 470 63.67 10.85 10.33
C THR A 470 63.80 11.47 8.96
N GLU A 471 64.27 12.70 8.97
CA GLU A 471 64.95 13.40 7.88
C GLU A 471 66.16 12.59 7.38
N ASN A 472 66.20 12.22 6.09
CA ASN A 472 67.36 12.39 5.20
C ASN A 472 67.23 11.72 3.81
N ARG A 473 67.58 12.53 2.80
CA ARG A 473 68.08 12.26 1.43
C ARG A 473 67.16 11.71 0.34
#